data_AF-A0A0F3GN21-F1
#
_entry.id   AF-A0A0F3GN21-F1
#
_cell.length_a   1.000
_cell.length_b   1.000
_cell.length_c   1.000
_cell.angle_alpha   90.00
_cell.angle_beta   90.00
_cell.angle_gamma   90.00
#
_symmetry.space_group_name_H-M   'P 1'
#
loop_
_entity.id
_entity.type
_entity.pdbx_description
1 polymer ?
#
loop_
_entity_poly.entity_id
_entity_poly.type
_entity_poly.pdbx_seq_one_letter_code
_entity_poly.pdbx_strand_id
1 'polypeptide(L)'
;MVVLCAVTNGYSKATNDFNGDGKSDVLWHNIVSGDIYAWSMNGTIINNISALSVGQDIRWKIVSVGDLDGDYTSDILWQDTKTGVISVWLKNGTQVVSITTFEGTNEGTKWEVRGAGDFDGDGKSDILWQSVLNNDIWIWLMDGGIIRANAVTPLGKLSGWEFKAIGDFDGDGKGDILWQNSYTYERVLWFMDGVTLKSVAPTISTGSSWLIIGTGDFDGDSKSDILWQNIDTGMVYIWLMDGYKIKSGGMTATLKIWRVQDIGDFDGNGTSDILWYNTLTREFVVWLMDGVSIRESALTTRYDKGSWKSIPNGSNTITLFNTGTRFNDNGDGSITDTLTKLQWMKNADACDLVTWDTAVSCVPSGWRLPTIQELYSLCNTTGATTGLDTGSDDWGYCNGRYVDIASLFASESVENLRSYFYWSSTSSVSSAYMVFGINMGDGSVGSDFKSGDGYVWPVRLGQ
;
A
#
# COMPACT_ATOMS: atom_id res chain seq x y z
N MET A 1 -0.11 -4.44 52.80
CA MET A 1 -1.56 -4.41 52.51
C MET A 1 -1.73 -3.36 51.41
N VAL A 2 -1.29 -3.59 50.16
CA VAL A 2 -1.73 -4.55 49.13
C VAL A 2 -3.25 -4.57 48.97
N VAL A 3 -3.72 -3.74 48.03
CA VAL A 3 -4.44 -4.04 46.78
C VAL A 3 -4.00 -2.89 45.83
N LEU A 4 -3.19 -2.99 44.77
CA LEU A 4 -3.08 -3.89 43.61
C LEU A 4 -4.32 -3.87 42.70
N CYS A 5 -4.28 -2.98 41.71
CA CYS A 5 -4.75 -3.23 40.35
C CYS A 5 -3.76 -2.55 39.40
N ALA A 6 -2.75 -3.32 39.01
CA ALA A 6 -2.34 -3.34 37.61
C ALA A 6 -3.29 -4.30 36.93
N VAL A 7 -3.98 -3.87 35.88
CA VAL A 7 -4.31 -4.74 34.76
C VAL A 7 -4.26 -3.86 33.51
N THR A 8 -3.11 -3.98 32.85
CA THR A 8 -2.92 -3.78 31.43
C THR A 8 -3.86 -4.72 30.68
N ASN A 9 -4.78 -4.19 29.87
CA ASN A 9 -5.20 -4.90 28.67
C ASN A 9 -4.51 -4.16 27.54
N GLY A 10 -3.48 -4.79 26.97
CA GLY A 10 -2.83 -4.30 25.77
C GLY A 10 -3.89 -4.15 24.69
N TYR A 11 -4.19 -2.89 24.37
CA TYR A 11 -4.65 -2.32 23.11
C TYR A 11 -4.80 -0.84 23.41
N SER A 12 -3.84 -0.02 23.01
CA SER A 12 -4.06 1.41 23.00
C SER A 12 -5.22 1.67 22.04
N LYS A 13 -6.33 2.17 22.59
CA LYS A 13 -7.53 2.58 21.85
C LYS A 13 -7.17 3.54 20.70
N ALA A 14 -6.13 4.32 20.95
CA ALA A 14 -5.35 5.04 19.97
C ALA A 14 -4.20 4.18 19.41
N THR A 15 -4.31 3.78 18.15
CA THR A 15 -3.29 2.98 17.44
C THR A 15 -2.01 3.76 17.11
N ASN A 16 -2.04 5.09 17.15
CA ASN A 16 -0.94 5.99 16.76
C ASN A 16 -0.74 7.12 17.75
N ASP A 17 -0.75 6.86 19.05
CA ASP A 17 -0.59 7.94 20.04
C ASP A 17 0.87 8.36 20.21
N PHE A 18 1.32 9.43 19.53
CA PHE A 18 2.68 9.95 19.69
C PHE A 18 2.85 10.86 20.90
N ASN A 19 1.76 11.35 21.50
CA ASN A 19 1.81 12.39 22.53
C ASN A 19 1.32 11.92 23.92
N GLY A 20 0.79 10.70 24.01
CA GLY A 20 0.27 10.06 25.22
C GLY A 20 -1.09 10.59 25.69
N ASP A 21 -1.89 11.22 24.82
CA ASP A 21 -3.18 11.81 25.18
C ASP A 21 -4.37 10.85 25.05
N GLY A 22 -4.12 9.61 24.61
CA GLY A 22 -5.09 8.55 24.43
C GLY A 22 -5.90 8.65 23.13
N LYS A 23 -5.46 9.47 22.17
CA LYS A 23 -6.04 9.59 20.83
C LYS A 23 -5.00 9.24 19.77
N SER A 24 -5.47 8.70 18.65
CA SER A 24 -4.60 8.44 17.51
C SER A 24 -4.14 9.75 16.92
N ASP A 25 -2.85 9.86 16.65
CA ASP A 25 -2.25 10.93 15.87
C ASP A 25 -1.98 10.45 14.43
N VAL A 26 -1.66 11.38 13.53
CA VAL A 26 -1.35 11.04 12.12
C VAL A 26 0.11 11.35 11.84
N LEU A 27 0.89 10.34 11.47
CA LEU A 27 2.31 10.51 11.13
C LEU A 27 2.49 10.88 9.66
N TRP A 28 3.29 11.91 9.40
CA TRP A 28 3.64 12.42 8.08
C TRP A 28 5.14 12.31 7.84
N HIS A 29 5.52 11.81 6.67
CA HIS A 29 6.90 11.70 6.22
C HIS A 29 7.07 12.41 4.87
N ASN A 30 8.04 13.32 4.80
CA ASN A 30 8.45 13.97 3.57
C ASN A 30 9.44 13.09 2.80
N ILE A 31 9.03 12.55 1.66
CA ILE A 31 9.82 11.66 0.81
C ILE A 31 10.98 12.36 0.08
N VAL A 32 11.07 13.69 0.16
CA VAL A 32 12.14 14.48 -0.45
C VAL A 32 13.16 14.93 0.59
N SER A 33 12.70 15.46 1.73
CA SER A 33 13.58 15.96 2.80
C SER A 33 13.87 14.96 3.91
N GLY A 34 13.09 13.88 4.01
CA GLY A 34 13.13 12.94 5.13
C GLY A 34 12.51 13.48 6.43
N ASP A 35 11.88 14.66 6.39
CA ASP A 35 11.26 15.26 7.57
C ASP A 35 10.05 14.45 8.06
N ILE A 36 9.81 14.44 9.36
CA ILE A 36 8.74 13.69 10.00
C ILE A 36 7.95 14.59 10.94
N TYR A 37 6.63 14.58 10.78
CA TYR A 37 5.71 15.36 11.58
C TYR A 37 4.56 14.50 12.06
N ALA A 38 4.07 14.71 13.27
CA ALA A 38 2.81 14.16 13.75
C ALA A 38 1.75 15.26 13.81
N TRP A 39 0.53 14.94 13.37
CA TRP A 39 -0.65 15.72 13.70
C TRP A 39 -1.30 15.10 14.93
N SER A 40 -1.34 15.85 16.02
CA SER A 40 -2.13 15.43 17.16
C SER A 40 -3.59 15.75 16.94
N MET A 41 -4.44 14.73 17.00
CA MET A 41 -5.85 14.84 16.64
C MET A 41 -6.72 15.10 17.87
N ASN A 42 -7.82 15.82 17.68
CA ASN A 42 -8.87 15.96 18.68
C ASN A 42 -10.21 15.97 17.96
N GLY A 43 -10.70 14.78 17.66
CA GLY A 43 -11.79 14.54 16.73
C GLY A 43 -11.43 15.03 15.34
N THR A 44 -12.24 15.92 14.76
CA THR A 44 -12.01 16.40 13.39
C THR A 44 -10.96 17.52 13.30
N ILE A 45 -10.39 17.97 14.43
CA ILE A 45 -9.47 19.10 14.50
C ILE A 45 -8.04 18.62 14.72
N ILE A 46 -7.09 19.19 13.98
CA ILE A 46 -5.65 19.06 14.29
C ILE A 46 -5.35 19.98 15.47
N ASN A 47 -5.14 19.40 16.65
CA ASN A 47 -4.84 20.11 17.88
C ASN A 47 -3.41 20.67 17.86
N ASN A 48 -2.45 19.91 17.34
CA ASN A 48 -1.05 20.31 17.24
C ASN A 48 -0.37 19.68 16.03
N ILE A 49 0.67 20.34 15.51
CA ILE A 49 1.59 19.78 14.52
C ILE A 49 2.98 19.77 15.14
N SER A 50 3.55 18.59 15.36
CA SER A 50 4.83 18.38 16.02
C SER A 50 5.87 17.80 15.06
N ALA A 51 7.02 18.46 14.92
CA ALA A 51 8.15 17.87 14.20
C ALA A 51 8.80 16.78 15.07
N LEU A 52 8.80 15.54 14.59
CA LEU A 52 9.42 14.41 15.31
C LEU A 52 10.88 14.20 14.91
N SER A 53 11.25 14.62 13.70
CA SER A 53 12.61 14.58 13.18
C SER A 53 12.72 15.41 11.89
N VAL A 54 13.88 16.00 11.62
CA VAL A 54 14.14 16.81 10.41
C VAL A 54 15.42 16.39 9.71
N GLY A 55 15.42 16.38 8.37
CA GLY A 55 16.59 16.14 7.53
C GLY A 55 17.12 14.70 7.51
N GLN A 56 16.25 13.69 7.62
CA GLN A 56 16.68 12.29 7.59
C GLN A 56 17.16 11.85 6.21
N ASP A 57 18.10 10.91 6.21
CA ASP A 57 18.58 10.28 4.97
C ASP A 57 17.45 9.48 4.33
N ILE A 58 16.98 9.93 3.16
CA ILE A 58 15.88 9.33 2.38
C ILE A 58 16.12 7.86 1.99
N ARG A 59 17.34 7.34 2.18
CA ARG A 59 17.62 5.90 2.07
C ARG A 59 16.85 5.09 3.12
N TRP A 60 16.60 5.67 4.28
CA TRP A 60 15.77 5.08 5.32
C TRP A 60 14.30 5.41 5.07
N LYS A 61 13.46 4.37 5.05
CA LYS A 61 12.01 4.51 4.98
C LYS A 61 11.40 4.10 6.30
N ILE A 62 10.41 4.85 6.75
CA ILE A 62 9.52 4.40 7.81
C ILE A 62 8.67 3.26 7.23
N VAL A 63 8.74 2.10 7.85
CA VAL A 63 8.02 0.89 7.41
C VAL A 63 6.86 0.53 8.32
N SER A 64 6.90 0.96 9.58
CA SER A 64 5.78 0.85 10.51
C SER A 64 5.97 1.83 11.67
N VAL A 65 4.89 1.97 12.44
CA VAL A 65 4.83 2.61 13.75
C VAL A 65 4.12 1.66 14.71
N GLY A 66 4.24 1.90 16.01
CA GLY A 66 3.59 1.13 17.07
C GLY A 66 4.35 1.26 18.38
N ASP A 67 3.70 0.95 19.50
CA ASP A 67 4.33 0.93 20.83
C ASP A 67 5.24 -0.31 20.95
N LEU A 68 6.55 -0.18 20.75
CA LEU A 68 7.49 -1.31 20.73
C LEU A 68 7.99 -1.67 22.14
N ASP A 69 7.89 -0.77 23.12
CA ASP A 69 8.43 -0.98 24.48
C ASP A 69 7.39 -1.01 25.61
N GLY A 70 6.11 -0.77 25.29
CA GLY A 70 4.97 -0.88 26.19
C GLY A 70 4.75 0.37 27.04
N ASP A 71 5.20 1.54 26.57
CA ASP A 71 5.06 2.81 27.28
C ASP A 71 3.78 3.58 26.92
N TYR A 72 2.92 2.98 26.07
CA TYR A 72 1.67 3.51 25.52
C TYR A 72 1.85 4.67 24.55
N THR A 73 3.07 4.95 24.10
CA THR A 73 3.34 5.91 23.04
C THR A 73 3.91 5.22 21.81
N SER A 74 3.67 5.82 20.63
CA SER A 74 4.07 5.21 19.37
C SER A 74 5.54 5.45 19.04
N ASP A 75 6.24 4.35 18.75
CA ASP A 75 7.61 4.33 18.26
C ASP A 75 7.67 4.27 16.74
N ILE A 76 8.88 4.42 16.19
CA ILE A 76 9.09 4.40 14.73
C ILE A 76 10.03 3.29 14.32
N LEU A 77 9.59 2.49 13.34
CA LEU A 77 10.36 1.45 12.70
C LEU A 77 10.84 1.88 11.32
N TRP A 78 12.15 1.84 11.11
CA TRP A 78 12.80 2.21 9.86
C TRP A 78 13.47 1.03 9.17
N GLN A 79 13.52 1.08 7.84
CA GLN A 79 14.30 0.17 7.03
C GLN A 79 15.19 0.91 6.04
N ASP A 80 16.47 0.57 6.02
CA ASP A 80 17.41 1.04 4.99
C ASP A 80 17.10 0.30 3.68
N THR A 81 16.70 1.04 2.66
CA THR A 81 16.25 0.47 1.37
C THR A 81 17.34 -0.23 0.56
N LYS A 82 18.62 -0.01 0.89
CA LYS A 82 19.75 -0.59 0.17
C LYS A 82 20.22 -1.90 0.82
N THR A 83 20.18 -1.95 2.15
CA THR A 83 20.78 -3.02 2.95
C THR A 83 19.73 -3.90 3.63
N GLY A 84 18.49 -3.41 3.79
CA GLY A 84 17.43 -4.06 4.55
C GLY A 84 17.61 -3.98 6.07
N VAL A 85 18.64 -3.26 6.56
CA VAL A 85 18.87 -3.02 7.99
C VAL A 85 17.67 -2.31 8.61
N ILE A 86 17.32 -2.71 9.82
CA ILE A 86 16.22 -2.10 10.58
C ILE A 86 16.76 -1.19 11.66
N SER A 87 16.09 -0.05 11.86
CA SER A 87 16.32 0.82 13.00
C SER A 87 15.01 1.04 13.75
N VAL A 88 15.01 0.71 15.05
CA VAL A 88 13.92 0.98 15.98
C VAL A 88 14.25 2.26 16.73
N TRP A 89 13.34 3.23 16.69
CA TRP A 89 13.44 4.50 17.39
C TRP A 89 12.37 4.53 18.47
N LEU A 90 12.78 4.28 19.71
CA LEU A 90 11.89 4.41 20.86
C LEU A 90 11.72 5.89 21.19
N LYS A 91 10.47 6.31 21.40
CA LYS A 91 10.08 7.70 21.60
C LYS A 91 9.39 7.88 22.94
N ASN A 92 9.29 9.15 23.32
CA ASN A 92 8.39 9.61 24.36
C ASN A 92 7.98 11.04 23.98
N GLY A 93 6.76 11.19 23.48
CA GLY A 93 6.37 12.43 22.83
C GLY A 93 7.20 12.68 21.56
N THR A 94 7.71 13.90 21.44
CA THR A 94 8.58 14.29 20.31
C THR A 94 10.04 13.86 20.48
N GLN A 95 10.44 13.29 21.62
CA GLN A 95 11.84 12.95 21.92
C GLN A 95 12.15 11.52 21.51
N VAL A 96 13.34 11.31 20.90
CA VAL A 96 13.89 9.96 20.69
C VAL A 96 14.67 9.59 21.95
N VAL A 97 14.23 8.53 22.63
CA VAL A 97 14.82 8.03 23.88
C VAL A 97 15.91 7.01 23.59
N SER A 98 15.72 6.17 22.56
CA SER A 98 16.68 5.15 22.17
C SER A 98 16.64 4.89 20.67
N ILE A 99 17.79 4.58 20.08
CA ILE A 99 17.90 4.08 18.71
C ILE A 99 18.64 2.76 18.76
N THR A 100 18.00 1.70 18.30
CA THR A 100 18.63 0.39 18.13
C THR A 100 18.61 0.00 16.66
N THR A 101 19.73 -0.55 16.15
CA THR A 101 19.83 -1.03 14.77
C THR A 101 20.09 -2.52 14.76
N PHE A 102 19.32 -3.24 13.95
CA PHE A 102 19.52 -4.65 13.69
C PHE A 102 20.18 -4.78 12.32
N GLU A 103 21.50 -5.05 12.32
CA GLU A 103 22.19 -5.38 11.09
C GLU A 103 21.54 -6.65 10.50
N GLY A 104 20.94 -6.48 9.31
CA GLY A 104 20.01 -7.43 8.74
C GLY A 104 20.54 -8.85 8.82
N THR A 105 19.71 -9.75 9.33
CA THR A 105 19.84 -11.20 9.15
C THR A 105 20.32 -11.43 7.72
N ASN A 106 21.51 -12.04 7.51
CA ASN A 106 22.37 -12.13 6.29
C ASN A 106 21.71 -12.35 4.89
N GLU A 107 20.58 -11.71 4.62
CA GLU A 107 19.57 -11.95 3.60
C GLU A 107 18.95 -10.63 3.09
N GLY A 108 19.52 -9.47 3.46
CA GLY A 108 18.98 -8.14 3.19
C GLY A 108 18.55 -7.91 1.74
N THR A 109 17.35 -7.31 1.57
CA THR A 109 16.46 -7.20 0.38
C THR A 109 15.56 -8.39 0.07
N LYS A 110 15.74 -9.56 0.69
CA LYS A 110 14.83 -10.70 0.48
C LYS A 110 13.56 -10.64 1.33
N TRP A 111 13.53 -9.78 2.35
CA TRP A 111 12.43 -9.64 3.29
C TRP A 111 11.98 -8.18 3.36
N GLU A 112 10.67 -7.98 3.34
CA GLU A 112 10.02 -6.69 3.51
C GLU A 112 9.22 -6.70 4.82
N VAL A 113 9.34 -5.64 5.61
CA VAL A 113 8.43 -5.44 6.74
C VAL A 113 7.04 -5.15 6.18
N ARG A 114 6.02 -5.85 6.69
CA ARG A 114 4.62 -5.69 6.31
C ARG A 114 3.82 -4.87 7.32
N GLY A 115 4.23 -4.86 8.58
CA GLY A 115 3.60 -4.05 9.61
C GLY A 115 4.14 -4.41 11.00
N ALA A 116 3.60 -3.72 12.00
CA ALA A 116 3.81 -4.03 13.40
C ALA A 116 2.47 -4.27 14.11
N GLY A 117 2.48 -5.09 15.15
CA GLY A 117 1.32 -5.40 15.99
C GLY A 117 1.66 -6.45 17.02
N ASP A 118 0.94 -6.48 18.14
CA ASP A 118 1.23 -7.37 19.28
C ASP A 118 0.81 -8.82 18.97
N PHE A 119 1.75 -9.70 18.62
CA PHE A 119 1.45 -11.09 18.26
C PHE A 119 1.41 -12.03 19.48
N ASP A 120 2.00 -11.66 20.62
CA ASP A 120 2.09 -12.53 21.80
C ASP A 120 1.25 -12.07 23.01
N GLY A 121 0.62 -10.90 22.93
CA GLY A 121 -0.29 -10.32 23.90
C GLY A 121 0.41 -9.68 25.09
N ASP A 122 1.68 -9.29 24.95
CA ASP A 122 2.45 -8.64 26.02
C ASP A 122 2.26 -7.11 26.10
N GLY A 123 1.44 -6.55 25.21
CA GLY A 123 1.12 -5.14 25.10
C GLY A 123 2.11 -4.35 24.25
N LYS A 124 3.08 -5.01 23.61
CA LYS A 124 4.08 -4.39 22.74
C LYS A 124 3.88 -4.83 21.31
N SER A 125 4.19 -3.94 20.39
CA SER A 125 4.15 -4.20 18.96
C SER A 125 5.32 -5.09 18.58
N ASP A 126 5.04 -6.16 17.85
CA ASP A 126 6.03 -7.03 17.24
C ASP A 126 6.16 -6.72 15.74
N ILE A 127 7.13 -7.30 15.05
CA ILE A 127 7.39 -6.99 13.63
C ILE A 127 7.03 -8.18 12.73
N LEU A 128 6.15 -7.94 11.77
CA LEU A 128 5.81 -8.88 10.71
C LEU A 128 6.64 -8.62 9.45
N TRP A 129 7.29 -9.67 8.95
CA TRP A 129 8.05 -9.66 7.71
C TRP A 129 7.46 -10.62 6.70
N GLN A 130 7.61 -10.30 5.42
CA GLN A 130 7.29 -11.17 4.31
C GLN A 130 8.45 -11.28 3.33
N SER A 131 8.75 -12.50 2.92
CA SER A 131 9.77 -12.78 1.91
C SER A 131 9.28 -12.39 0.51
N VAL A 132 10.09 -11.62 -0.22
CA VAL A 132 9.81 -11.24 -1.62
C VAL A 132 10.04 -12.38 -2.60
N LEU A 133 10.68 -13.47 -2.15
CA LEU A 133 11.01 -14.61 -3.01
C LEU A 133 9.91 -15.67 -3.01
N ASN A 134 9.31 -15.93 -1.85
CA ASN A 134 8.39 -17.06 -1.66
C ASN A 134 7.15 -16.74 -0.83
N ASN A 135 6.99 -15.49 -0.36
CA ASN A 135 5.90 -15.03 0.51
C ASN A 135 5.84 -15.68 1.89
N ASP A 136 6.91 -16.34 2.33
CA ASP A 136 7.02 -16.83 3.71
C ASP A 136 6.91 -15.66 4.69
N ILE A 137 6.45 -15.96 5.90
CA ILE A 137 6.24 -14.99 6.96
C ILE A 137 7.25 -15.19 8.06
N TRP A 138 7.77 -14.09 8.59
CA TRP A 138 8.68 -14.10 9.72
C TRP A 138 8.25 -13.06 10.73
N ILE A 139 8.01 -13.49 11.96
CA ILE A 139 7.62 -12.60 13.06
C ILE A 139 8.80 -12.45 14.00
N TRP A 140 9.10 -11.22 14.40
CA TRP A 140 10.02 -10.89 15.48
C TRP A 140 9.22 -10.38 16.66
N LEU A 141 9.24 -11.13 17.78
CA LEU A 141 8.67 -10.66 19.03
C LEU A 141 9.64 -9.68 19.68
N MET A 142 9.19 -8.47 19.97
CA MET A 142 10.01 -7.32 20.34
C MET A 142 9.86 -6.99 21.83
N ASP A 143 10.88 -6.33 22.37
CA ASP A 143 10.85 -5.67 23.67
C ASP A 143 11.73 -4.42 23.57
N GLY A 144 11.11 -3.36 23.04
CA GLY A 144 11.77 -2.17 22.55
C GLY A 144 12.85 -2.48 21.51
N GLY A 145 14.10 -2.24 21.86
CA GLY A 145 15.27 -2.50 21.01
C GLY A 145 15.77 -3.95 21.03
N ILE A 146 15.01 -4.93 21.55
CA ILE A 146 15.45 -6.32 21.71
C ILE A 146 14.52 -7.26 20.96
N ILE A 147 15.09 -8.22 20.21
CA ILE A 147 14.34 -9.35 19.63
C ILE A 147 14.30 -10.46 20.68
N ARG A 148 13.14 -10.70 21.31
CA ARG A 148 12.96 -11.74 22.34
C ARG A 148 12.88 -13.13 21.74
N ALA A 149 12.17 -13.26 20.63
CA ALA A 149 12.05 -14.49 19.87
C ALA A 149 11.73 -14.15 18.42
N ASN A 150 11.99 -15.08 17.51
CA ASN A 150 11.55 -14.96 16.13
C ASN A 150 11.42 -16.35 15.50
N ALA A 151 10.51 -16.50 14.56
CA ALA A 151 10.42 -17.71 13.75
C ALA A 151 9.93 -17.41 12.34
N VAL A 152 10.56 -18.05 11.36
CA VAL A 152 10.02 -18.11 10.00
C VAL A 152 8.94 -19.18 10.00
N THR A 153 7.72 -18.80 9.64
CA THR A 153 6.63 -19.75 9.40
C THR A 153 6.58 -20.01 7.89
N PRO A 154 7.05 -21.19 7.42
CA PRO A 154 7.00 -21.57 6.01
C PRO A 154 5.56 -21.94 5.65
N LEU A 155 4.77 -20.92 5.33
CA LEU A 155 3.40 -21.07 4.88
C LEU A 155 3.46 -21.03 3.36
N GLY A 156 3.83 -22.18 2.79
CA GLY A 156 4.19 -22.32 1.38
C GLY A 156 3.28 -21.52 0.44
N LYS A 157 3.89 -20.75 -0.44
CA LYS A 157 3.32 -19.90 -1.49
C LYS A 157 1.79 -19.71 -1.41
N LEU A 158 1.36 -18.70 -0.65
CA LEU A 158 0.05 -18.09 -0.85
C LEU A 158 0.01 -17.33 -2.19
N SER A 159 0.02 -18.06 -3.31
CA SER A 159 0.04 -17.47 -4.64
C SER A 159 -1.21 -16.60 -4.83
N GLY A 160 -1.01 -15.31 -5.06
CA GLY A 160 -2.08 -14.34 -5.28
C GLY A 160 -2.65 -13.70 -4.03
N TRP A 161 -2.29 -14.15 -2.83
CA TRP A 161 -2.73 -13.48 -1.60
C TRP A 161 -1.83 -12.30 -1.29
N GLU A 162 -2.48 -11.20 -0.94
CA GLU A 162 -1.85 -9.97 -0.53
C GLU A 162 -2.15 -9.76 0.95
N PHE A 163 -1.10 -9.43 1.71
CA PHE A 163 -1.24 -8.96 3.09
C PHE A 163 -2.12 -7.72 3.10
N LYS A 164 -3.07 -7.64 4.03
CA LYS A 164 -3.95 -6.48 4.20
C LYS A 164 -3.78 -5.82 5.57
N ALA A 165 -3.78 -6.59 6.65
CA ALA A 165 -3.67 -6.00 7.98
C ALA A 165 -3.17 -6.98 9.03
N ILE A 166 -2.65 -6.39 10.11
CA ILE A 166 -2.55 -7.02 11.43
C ILE A 166 -3.67 -6.43 12.29
N GLY A 167 -4.38 -7.27 13.05
CA GLY A 167 -5.40 -6.83 13.99
C GLY A 167 -5.96 -8.00 14.79
N ASP A 168 -6.48 -7.75 15.98
CA ASP A 168 -7.12 -8.79 16.81
C ASP A 168 -8.56 -9.02 16.33
N PHE A 169 -8.80 -10.07 15.54
CA PHE A 169 -10.14 -10.35 15.02
C PHE A 169 -10.93 -11.27 15.95
N ASP A 170 -10.27 -12.17 16.71
CA ASP A 170 -10.94 -13.11 17.61
C ASP A 170 -11.09 -12.61 19.06
N GLY A 171 -10.48 -11.48 19.41
CA GLY A 171 -10.56 -10.81 20.70
C GLY A 171 -9.69 -11.48 21.77
N ASP A 172 -8.62 -12.17 21.38
CA ASP A 172 -7.77 -12.92 22.31
C ASP A 172 -6.58 -12.13 22.86
N GLY A 173 -6.44 -10.85 22.48
CA GLY A 173 -5.31 -10.04 22.92
C GLY A 173 -4.08 -10.18 22.02
N LYS A 174 -4.19 -10.83 20.85
CA LYS A 174 -3.08 -10.98 19.89
C LYS A 174 -3.47 -10.56 18.49
N GLY A 175 -2.49 -10.13 17.73
CA GLY A 175 -2.62 -9.73 16.34
C GLY A 175 -2.78 -10.95 15.43
N ASP A 176 -3.86 -10.98 14.68
CA ASP A 176 -4.07 -11.91 13.58
C ASP A 176 -3.65 -11.27 12.25
N ILE A 177 -3.54 -12.09 11.20
CA ILE A 177 -3.16 -11.61 9.86
C ILE A 177 -4.32 -11.76 8.89
N LEU A 178 -4.75 -10.65 8.30
CA LEU A 178 -5.77 -10.59 7.26
C LEU A 178 -5.13 -10.56 5.87
N TRP A 179 -5.61 -11.45 5.01
CA TRP A 179 -5.18 -11.59 3.63
C TRP A 179 -6.35 -11.43 2.67
N GLN A 180 -6.08 -10.92 1.48
CA GLN A 180 -7.02 -10.97 0.35
C GLN A 180 -6.34 -11.49 -0.90
N ASN A 181 -6.99 -12.40 -1.61
CA ASN A 181 -6.52 -12.89 -2.89
C ASN A 181 -6.81 -11.87 -3.99
N SER A 182 -5.77 -11.44 -4.70
CA SER A 182 -5.82 -10.49 -5.81
C SER A 182 -6.49 -11.04 -7.08
N TYR A 183 -6.63 -12.36 -7.21
CA TYR A 183 -7.30 -13.00 -8.36
C TYR A 183 -8.76 -13.29 -8.07
N THR A 184 -9.04 -13.89 -6.91
CA THR A 184 -10.37 -14.39 -6.56
C THR A 184 -11.18 -13.42 -5.71
N TYR A 185 -10.56 -12.36 -5.19
CA TYR A 185 -11.14 -11.42 -4.22
C TYR A 185 -11.63 -12.10 -2.93
N GLU A 186 -11.19 -13.34 -2.69
CA GLU A 186 -11.44 -14.03 -1.45
C GLU A 186 -10.59 -13.43 -0.33
N ARG A 187 -11.09 -13.48 0.89
CA ARG A 187 -10.30 -13.16 2.08
C ARG A 187 -10.01 -14.41 2.91
N VAL A 188 -8.95 -14.36 3.70
CA VAL A 188 -8.66 -15.35 4.74
C VAL A 188 -8.03 -14.67 5.95
N LEU A 189 -8.38 -15.15 7.14
CA LEU A 189 -7.79 -14.76 8.41
C LEU A 189 -6.89 -15.87 8.92
N TRP A 190 -5.70 -15.49 9.37
CA TRP A 190 -4.76 -16.35 10.07
C TRP A 190 -4.73 -15.94 11.52
N PHE A 191 -5.23 -16.81 12.38
CA PHE A 191 -5.15 -16.60 13.82
C PHE A 191 -3.75 -16.98 14.28
N MET A 192 -3.11 -16.09 15.03
CA MET A 192 -1.72 -16.25 15.47
C MET A 192 -1.64 -16.50 16.98
N ASP A 193 -0.51 -17.05 17.43
CA ASP A 193 -0.14 -17.13 18.84
C ASP A 193 1.37 -16.98 18.94
N GLY A 194 1.83 -15.75 19.17
CA GLY A 194 3.21 -15.32 19.03
C GLY A 194 3.72 -15.60 17.61
N VAL A 195 4.86 -16.29 17.52
CA VAL A 195 5.48 -16.66 16.23
C VAL A 195 4.84 -17.87 15.55
N THR A 196 3.72 -18.39 16.06
CA THR A 196 3.10 -19.62 15.55
C THR A 196 1.72 -19.37 14.92
N LEU A 197 1.42 -20.06 13.83
CA LEU A 197 0.08 -20.08 13.23
C LEU A 197 -0.83 -21.00 14.07
N LYS A 198 -1.77 -20.40 14.81
CA LYS A 198 -2.75 -21.10 15.65
C LYS A 198 -3.79 -21.81 14.79
N SER A 199 -4.40 -21.10 13.84
CA SER A 199 -5.33 -21.69 12.87
C SER A 199 -5.60 -20.78 11.66
N VAL A 200 -6.19 -21.35 10.61
CA VAL A 200 -6.59 -20.61 9.40
C VAL A 200 -8.11 -20.66 9.27
N ALA A 201 -8.74 -19.50 9.13
CA ALA A 201 -10.17 -19.40 8.89
C ALA A 201 -10.57 -19.93 7.49
N PRO A 202 -11.84 -20.29 7.27
CA PRO A 202 -12.34 -20.56 5.92
C PRO A 202 -12.18 -19.34 4.99
N THR A 203 -11.89 -19.59 3.72
CA THR A 203 -11.89 -18.54 2.69
C THR A 203 -13.32 -18.09 2.39
N ILE A 204 -13.53 -16.77 2.28
CA ILE A 204 -14.84 -16.18 1.98
C ILE A 204 -14.70 -15.29 0.75
N SER A 205 -15.49 -15.56 -0.30
CA SER A 205 -15.59 -14.69 -1.47
C SER A 205 -16.35 -13.42 -1.13
N THR A 206 -15.84 -12.28 -1.58
CA THR A 206 -16.42 -10.95 -1.29
C THR A 206 -16.96 -10.24 -2.54
N GLY A 207 -17.01 -10.96 -3.67
CA GLY A 207 -17.38 -10.44 -4.98
C GLY A 207 -16.22 -9.75 -5.69
N SER A 208 -16.14 -9.91 -7.01
CA SER A 208 -15.19 -9.16 -7.83
C SER A 208 -15.45 -7.68 -7.65
N SER A 209 -14.38 -6.89 -7.48
CA SER A 209 -14.39 -5.43 -7.29
C SER A 209 -14.48 -4.90 -5.86
N TRP A 210 -14.55 -5.74 -4.82
CA TRP A 210 -14.41 -5.27 -3.44
C TRP A 210 -12.99 -5.44 -2.92
N LEU A 211 -12.42 -4.36 -2.41
CA LEU A 211 -11.09 -4.34 -1.83
C LEU A 211 -11.13 -3.99 -0.35
N ILE A 212 -10.32 -4.68 0.43
CA ILE A 212 -10.07 -4.34 1.83
C ILE A 212 -9.19 -3.09 1.85
N ILE A 213 -9.71 -1.98 2.35
CA ILE A 213 -9.02 -0.68 2.41
C ILE A 213 -8.80 -0.23 3.85
N GLY A 214 -8.73 -1.16 4.79
CA GLY A 214 -8.41 -0.83 6.18
C GLY A 214 -9.15 -1.69 7.17
N THR A 215 -8.68 -1.62 8.41
CA THR A 215 -9.20 -2.35 9.57
C THR A 215 -9.11 -1.45 10.79
N GLY A 216 -9.96 -1.69 11.77
CA GLY A 216 -10.05 -0.94 13.02
C GLY A 216 -11.26 -1.41 13.82
N ASP A 217 -11.32 -1.14 15.12
CA ASP A 217 -12.50 -1.43 15.95
C ASP A 217 -13.57 -0.35 15.74
N PHE A 218 -14.50 -0.53 14.82
CA PHE A 218 -15.50 0.49 14.48
C PHE A 218 -16.69 0.49 15.44
N ASP A 219 -16.94 -0.60 16.18
CA ASP A 219 -18.08 -0.72 17.10
C ASP A 219 -17.73 -0.77 18.61
N GLY A 220 -16.44 -0.71 18.94
CA GLY A 220 -15.92 -0.60 20.29
C GLY A 220 -15.95 -1.92 21.06
N ASP A 221 -16.03 -3.06 20.37
CA ASP A 221 -16.06 -4.38 21.00
C ASP A 221 -14.66 -5.01 21.20
N SER A 222 -13.62 -4.21 20.96
CA SER A 222 -12.20 -4.56 21.06
C SER A 222 -11.75 -5.60 20.05
N LYS A 223 -12.49 -5.77 18.94
CA LYS A 223 -12.07 -6.59 17.80
C LYS A 223 -11.90 -5.73 16.56
N SER A 224 -11.04 -6.20 15.68
CA SER A 224 -10.78 -5.58 14.39
C SER A 224 -11.92 -5.85 13.42
N ASP A 225 -12.50 -4.78 12.90
CA ASP A 225 -13.47 -4.81 11.82
C ASP A 225 -12.80 -4.54 10.47
N ILE A 226 -13.57 -4.67 9.37
CA ILE A 226 -13.02 -4.51 8.02
C ILE A 226 -13.75 -3.40 7.26
N LEU A 227 -12.96 -2.44 6.76
CA LEU A 227 -13.40 -1.40 5.84
C LEU A 227 -13.16 -1.81 4.39
N TRP A 228 -14.22 -1.75 3.58
CA TRP A 228 -14.23 -2.16 2.19
C TRP A 228 -14.52 -0.99 1.27
N GLN A 229 -13.93 -1.03 0.07
CA GLN A 229 -14.29 -0.14 -1.02
C GLN A 229 -14.49 -0.92 -2.30
N ASN A 230 -15.59 -0.64 -2.99
CA ASN A 230 -15.84 -1.16 -4.30
C ASN A 230 -15.12 -0.29 -5.34
N ILE A 231 -14.21 -0.86 -6.12
CA ILE A 231 -13.37 -0.10 -7.06
C ILE A 231 -14.15 0.50 -8.23
N ASP A 232 -15.25 -0.13 -8.67
CA ASP A 232 -16.02 0.32 -9.83
C ASP A 232 -16.99 1.45 -9.47
N THR A 233 -17.62 1.32 -8.31
CA THR A 233 -18.70 2.21 -7.86
C THR A 233 -18.22 3.25 -6.86
N GLY A 234 -17.13 2.99 -6.15
CA GLY A 234 -16.65 3.78 -5.01
C GLY A 234 -17.45 3.55 -3.74
N MET A 235 -18.40 2.59 -3.69
CA MET A 235 -19.14 2.29 -2.47
C MET A 235 -18.19 1.90 -1.35
N VAL A 236 -18.40 2.47 -0.17
CA VAL A 236 -17.66 2.17 1.06
C VAL A 236 -18.58 1.40 1.99
N TYR A 237 -18.08 0.29 2.54
CA TYR A 237 -18.84 -0.62 3.38
C TYR A 237 -18.00 -1.06 4.57
N ILE A 238 -18.61 -1.17 5.75
CA ILE A 238 -17.95 -1.71 6.95
C ILE A 238 -18.57 -3.05 7.30
N TRP A 239 -17.73 -4.04 7.55
CA TRP A 239 -18.11 -5.28 8.20
C TRP A 239 -17.67 -5.24 9.65
N LEU A 240 -18.64 -5.31 10.55
CA LEU A 240 -18.38 -5.55 11.96
C LEU A 240 -18.15 -7.05 12.14
N MET A 241 -17.06 -7.42 12.79
CA MET A 241 -16.51 -8.78 12.81
C MET A 241 -16.66 -9.44 14.18
N ASP A 242 -16.64 -10.77 14.20
CA ASP A 242 -16.50 -11.58 15.42
C ASP A 242 -15.70 -12.83 15.05
N GLY A 243 -14.37 -12.77 15.25
CA GLY A 243 -13.43 -13.67 14.61
C GLY A 243 -13.51 -13.54 13.09
N TYR A 244 -13.62 -14.67 12.40
CA TYR A 244 -13.79 -14.67 10.95
C TYR A 244 -15.22 -14.43 10.48
N LYS A 245 -16.20 -14.35 11.37
CA LYS A 245 -17.61 -14.18 11.00
C LYS A 245 -17.96 -12.71 10.88
N ILE A 246 -18.88 -12.41 9.97
CA ILE A 246 -19.48 -11.08 9.85
C ILE A 246 -20.62 -11.01 10.87
N LYS A 247 -20.45 -10.22 11.93
CA LYS A 247 -21.46 -9.95 12.97
C LYS A 247 -22.59 -9.09 12.38
N SER A 248 -22.21 -8.01 11.68
CA SER A 248 -23.12 -7.18 10.89
C SER A 248 -22.34 -6.31 9.89
N GLY A 249 -23.01 -5.43 9.16
CA GLY A 249 -22.32 -4.46 8.31
C GLY A 249 -23.26 -3.49 7.61
N GLY A 250 -22.71 -2.40 7.10
CA GLY A 250 -23.49 -1.34 6.46
C GLY A 250 -22.72 -0.55 5.42
N MET A 251 -23.44 -0.03 4.43
CA MET A 251 -22.90 0.94 3.48
C MET A 251 -22.80 2.29 4.17
N THR A 252 -21.62 2.89 4.12
CA THR A 252 -21.34 4.17 4.77
C THR A 252 -21.47 5.33 3.78
N ALA A 253 -20.97 5.19 2.56
CA ALA A 253 -20.97 6.25 1.54
C ALA A 253 -20.60 5.73 0.14
N THR A 254 -20.51 6.63 -0.85
CA THR A 254 -19.92 6.38 -2.17
C THR A 254 -18.84 7.41 -2.47
N LEU A 255 -17.58 6.98 -2.50
CA LEU A 255 -16.38 7.82 -2.64
C LEU A 255 -15.40 7.30 -3.70
N LYS A 256 -15.58 7.66 -4.99
CA LYS A 256 -14.68 7.19 -6.06
C LYS A 256 -13.25 7.76 -6.00
N ILE A 257 -13.13 9.04 -5.64
CA ILE A 257 -11.87 9.81 -5.69
C ILE A 257 -11.16 9.89 -4.33
N TRP A 258 -11.75 9.35 -3.28
CA TRP A 258 -11.15 9.39 -1.96
C TRP A 258 -10.40 8.10 -1.66
N ARG A 259 -9.33 8.23 -0.90
CA ARG A 259 -8.51 7.13 -0.39
C ARG A 259 -8.44 7.26 1.13
N VAL A 260 -8.48 6.13 1.82
CA VAL A 260 -8.16 6.12 3.24
C VAL A 260 -6.70 6.49 3.37
N GLN A 261 -6.44 7.45 4.26
CA GLN A 261 -5.11 7.90 4.58
C GLN A 261 -4.62 7.29 5.90
N ASP A 262 -5.50 7.19 6.89
CA ASP A 262 -5.22 6.57 8.18
C ASP A 262 -6.54 6.14 8.87
N ILE A 263 -6.44 5.21 9.82
CA ILE A 263 -7.54 4.73 10.67
C ILE A 263 -7.06 4.69 12.12
N GLY A 264 -7.85 5.27 13.03
CA GLY A 264 -7.55 5.28 14.46
C GLY A 264 -8.57 6.08 15.24
N ASP A 265 -8.53 6.00 16.57
CA ASP A 265 -9.45 6.71 17.47
C ASP A 265 -9.04 8.19 17.62
N PHE A 266 -9.52 9.05 16.73
CA PHE A 266 -9.09 10.45 16.67
C PHE A 266 -9.73 11.30 17.77
N ASP A 267 -10.81 10.85 18.41
CA ASP A 267 -11.53 11.59 19.46
C ASP A 267 -11.44 10.97 20.87
N GLY A 268 -10.89 9.76 21.00
CA GLY A 268 -10.72 9.01 22.24
C GLY A 268 -11.98 8.27 22.70
N ASN A 269 -13.00 8.11 21.85
CA ASN A 269 -14.29 7.52 22.22
C ASN A 269 -14.26 5.98 22.27
N GLY A 270 -13.28 5.34 21.64
CA GLY A 270 -13.15 3.88 21.55
C GLY A 270 -13.50 3.27 20.23
N THR A 271 -13.97 4.16 19.38
CA THR A 271 -14.17 4.13 17.97
C THR A 271 -12.91 4.13 17.14
N SER A 272 -12.73 3.29 16.14
CA SER A 272 -11.85 3.65 15.03
C SER A 272 -12.54 4.68 14.13
N ASP A 273 -11.85 5.77 13.83
CA ASP A 273 -12.27 6.81 12.90
C ASP A 273 -11.46 6.72 11.60
N ILE A 274 -11.86 7.48 10.57
CA ILE A 274 -11.24 7.38 9.24
C ILE A 274 -10.77 8.76 8.76
N LEU A 275 -9.49 8.87 8.42
CA LEU A 275 -8.94 10.01 7.71
C LEU A 275 -8.96 9.72 6.21
N TRP A 276 -9.74 10.48 5.46
CA TRP A 276 -9.84 10.39 4.01
C TRP A 276 -9.01 11.47 3.31
N TYR A 277 -8.43 11.11 2.17
CA TYR A 277 -7.72 12.01 1.26
C TYR A 277 -8.41 12.03 -0.10
N ASN A 278 -8.75 13.23 -0.58
CA ASN A 278 -9.29 13.43 -1.91
C ASN A 278 -8.15 13.55 -2.93
N THR A 279 -8.04 12.60 -3.86
CA THR A 279 -6.93 12.62 -4.84
C THR A 279 -7.03 13.76 -5.85
N LEU A 280 -8.23 14.31 -6.08
CA LEU A 280 -8.47 15.41 -7.02
C LEU A 280 -8.25 16.77 -6.35
N THR A 281 -8.89 17.01 -5.20
CA THR A 281 -8.86 18.33 -4.53
C THR A 281 -7.71 18.47 -3.52
N ARG A 282 -7.08 17.35 -3.16
CA ARG A 282 -5.98 17.25 -2.17
C ARG A 282 -6.40 17.67 -0.76
N GLU A 283 -7.67 17.43 -0.45
CA GLU A 283 -8.29 17.75 0.82
C GLU A 283 -8.30 16.53 1.73
N PHE A 284 -8.14 16.78 3.03
CA PHE A 284 -8.30 15.76 4.06
C PHE A 284 -9.61 15.95 4.81
N VAL A 285 -10.36 14.86 4.99
CA VAL A 285 -11.61 14.83 5.76
C VAL A 285 -11.50 13.74 6.81
N VAL A 286 -11.84 14.06 8.05
CA VAL A 286 -12.00 13.07 9.12
C VAL A 286 -13.47 12.67 9.18
N TRP A 287 -13.73 11.37 9.26
CA TRP A 287 -15.01 10.80 9.66
C TRP A 287 -14.88 10.21 11.04
N LEU A 288 -15.59 10.80 12.00
CA LEU A 288 -15.76 10.19 13.31
C LEU A 288 -16.89 9.16 13.22
N MET A 289 -16.60 7.92 13.55
CA MET A 289 -17.49 6.77 13.31
C MET A 289 -18.26 6.38 14.57
N ASP A 290 -19.38 5.68 14.37
CA ASP A 290 -20.15 4.98 15.40
C ASP A 290 -20.74 3.72 14.75
N GLY A 291 -20.00 2.61 14.88
CA GLY A 291 -20.21 1.41 14.08
C GLY A 291 -20.08 1.69 12.58
N VAL A 292 -21.15 1.39 11.84
CA VAL A 292 -21.19 1.58 10.37
C VAL A 292 -21.61 2.99 9.94
N SER A 293 -21.92 3.88 10.88
CA SER A 293 -22.46 5.22 10.63
C SER A 293 -21.41 6.31 10.83
N ILE A 294 -21.48 7.36 10.02
CA ILE A 294 -20.67 8.57 10.23
C ILE A 294 -21.38 9.43 11.28
N ARG A 295 -20.77 9.55 12.46
CA ARG A 295 -21.28 10.39 13.56
C ARG A 295 -21.01 11.87 13.27
N GLU A 296 -19.81 12.19 12.78
CA GLU A 296 -19.40 13.54 12.41
C GLU A 296 -18.39 13.49 11.26
N SER A 297 -18.39 14.52 10.41
CA SER A 297 -17.36 14.67 9.38
C SER A 297 -16.95 16.13 9.21
N ALA A 298 -15.64 16.40 9.12
CA ALA A 298 -15.17 17.73 8.78
C ALA A 298 -13.91 17.72 7.91
N LEU A 299 -13.80 18.75 7.06
CA LEU A 299 -12.56 19.08 6.36
C LEU A 299 -11.54 19.54 7.41
N THR A 300 -10.40 18.85 7.49
CA THR A 300 -9.37 19.18 8.47
C THR A 300 -8.33 20.14 7.90
N THR A 301 -7.69 19.82 6.77
CA THR A 301 -6.65 20.67 6.17
C THR A 301 -6.33 20.33 4.70
N ARG A 302 -5.36 21.05 4.13
CA ARG A 302 -4.59 20.71 2.92
C ARG A 302 -3.12 20.69 3.31
N TYR A 303 -2.45 19.54 3.24
CA TYR A 303 -0.99 19.50 3.35
C TYR A 303 -0.37 19.69 1.97
N ASP A 304 0.66 20.53 1.86
CA ASP A 304 1.22 20.94 0.57
C ASP A 304 1.92 19.78 -0.17
N LYS A 305 1.34 19.43 -1.31
CA LYS A 305 1.91 18.83 -2.53
C LYS A 305 2.98 17.73 -2.36
N GLY A 306 2.61 16.49 -2.71
CA GLY A 306 3.43 15.49 -3.43
C GLY A 306 4.65 14.90 -2.74
N SER A 307 5.26 15.62 -1.80
CA SER A 307 6.42 15.16 -1.04
C SER A 307 6.00 14.52 0.28
N TRP A 308 4.84 14.85 0.83
CA TRP A 308 4.38 14.27 2.10
C TRP A 308 3.52 13.03 1.88
N LYS A 309 3.80 11.98 2.63
CA LYS A 309 2.98 10.77 2.74
C LYS A 309 2.65 10.56 4.21
N SER A 310 1.41 10.22 4.53
CA SER A 310 1.18 9.70 5.88
C SER A 310 1.66 8.25 5.97
N ILE A 311 2.01 7.82 7.17
CA ILE A 311 2.42 6.46 7.48
C ILE A 311 1.32 5.84 8.36
N PRO A 312 0.45 4.96 7.81
CA PRO A 312 -0.54 4.24 8.59
C PRO A 312 0.10 3.26 9.57
N ASN A 313 -0.58 2.93 10.68
CA ASN A 313 -0.19 1.82 11.56
C ASN A 313 -0.71 0.50 11.01
N GLY A 314 0.17 -0.48 10.72
CA GLY A 314 -0.05 -1.94 10.72
C GLY A 314 -1.11 -2.53 9.75
N SER A 315 -2.08 -1.71 9.39
CA SER A 315 -3.12 -1.83 8.39
C SER A 315 -2.56 -1.18 7.15
N ASN A 316 -1.90 -1.97 6.31
CA ASN A 316 -1.80 -1.55 4.93
C ASN A 316 -3.22 -1.58 4.35
N THR A 317 -3.93 -0.45 4.45
CA THR A 317 -4.68 0.02 3.29
C THR A 317 -3.81 -0.30 2.09
N ILE A 318 -4.32 -1.17 1.23
CA ILE A 318 -3.71 -1.53 -0.05
C ILE A 318 -2.90 -0.34 -0.55
N THR A 319 -1.69 -0.57 -1.04
CA THR A 319 -0.92 0.39 -1.82
C THR A 319 -1.71 0.81 -3.07
N LEU A 320 -2.77 1.58 -2.87
CA LEU A 320 -3.32 2.58 -3.76
C LEU A 320 -2.52 3.87 -3.61
N PHE A 321 -1.57 3.94 -2.66
CA PHE A 321 -0.56 4.99 -2.56
C PHE A 321 0.52 4.85 -3.64
N ASN A 322 0.11 5.02 -4.90
CA ASN A 322 0.85 5.98 -5.69
C ASN A 322 0.26 7.36 -5.35
N THR A 323 0.78 8.01 -4.30
CA THR A 323 0.46 9.40 -3.97
C THR A 323 1.12 10.40 -4.92
N GLY A 324 1.82 9.91 -5.94
CA GLY A 324 2.02 10.64 -7.19
C GLY A 324 1.13 10.02 -8.25
N THR A 325 0.54 10.85 -9.10
CA THR A 325 0.30 10.42 -10.48
C THR A 325 1.59 9.76 -10.96
N ARG A 326 1.54 8.51 -11.46
CA ARG A 326 2.73 7.86 -12.05
C ARG A 326 3.33 8.82 -13.08
N PHE A 327 2.47 9.55 -13.77
CA PHE A 327 2.80 10.50 -14.80
C PHE A 327 2.68 11.95 -14.29
N ASN A 328 3.78 12.67 -14.31
CA ASN A 328 3.77 14.12 -14.14
C ASN A 328 3.59 14.81 -15.50
N ASP A 329 2.53 15.59 -15.69
CA ASP A 329 2.36 16.42 -16.89
C ASP A 329 3.41 17.55 -16.92
N ASN A 330 4.17 17.63 -18.00
CA ASN A 330 5.21 18.62 -18.19
C ASN A 330 4.68 19.93 -18.82
N GLY A 331 3.40 19.96 -19.23
CA GLY A 331 2.76 21.14 -19.83
C GLY A 331 3.17 21.42 -21.28
N ASP A 332 3.95 20.54 -21.91
CA ASP A 332 4.46 20.64 -23.28
C ASP A 332 3.91 19.54 -24.21
N GLY A 333 2.89 18.80 -23.76
CA GLY A 333 2.34 17.63 -24.46
C GLY A 333 3.08 16.33 -24.13
N SER A 334 4.03 16.34 -23.19
CA SER A 334 4.65 15.15 -22.62
C SER A 334 4.30 14.94 -21.16
N ILE A 335 4.37 13.67 -20.74
CA ILE A 335 4.25 13.25 -19.33
C ILE A 335 5.52 12.52 -18.91
N THR A 336 6.03 12.78 -17.72
CA THR A 336 7.20 12.10 -17.16
C THR A 336 6.75 10.96 -16.25
N ASP A 337 7.13 9.73 -16.60
CA ASP A 337 6.98 8.58 -15.71
C ASP A 337 7.95 8.71 -14.53
N THR A 338 7.39 8.89 -13.34
CA THR A 338 8.15 9.11 -12.11
C THR A 338 8.99 7.90 -11.69
N LEU A 339 8.64 6.69 -12.14
CA LEU A 339 9.34 5.45 -11.81
C LEU A 339 10.54 5.20 -12.74
N THR A 340 10.31 5.28 -14.06
CA THR A 340 11.33 4.95 -15.07
C THR A 340 12.17 6.15 -15.49
N LYS A 341 11.70 7.36 -15.19
CA LYS A 341 12.20 8.65 -15.72
C LYS A 341 12.08 8.78 -17.24
N LEU A 342 11.35 7.88 -17.89
CA LEU A 342 10.98 8.02 -19.30
C LEU A 342 9.93 9.10 -19.46
N GLN A 343 9.96 9.78 -20.60
CA GLN A 343 8.89 10.68 -21.00
C GLN A 343 8.04 10.00 -22.06
N TRP A 344 6.73 10.09 -21.89
CA TRP A 344 5.73 9.56 -22.81
C TRP A 344 4.93 10.71 -23.41
N MET A 345 4.40 10.54 -24.62
CA MET A 345 3.44 11.51 -25.14
C MET A 345 2.19 11.50 -24.27
N LYS A 346 1.66 12.68 -23.98
CA LYS A 346 0.42 12.82 -23.21
C LYS A 346 -0.75 12.13 -23.91
N ASN A 347 -0.86 12.32 -25.22
CA ASN A 347 -1.76 11.55 -26.07
C ASN A 347 -1.14 10.18 -26.38
N ALA A 348 -1.70 9.13 -25.79
CA ALA A 348 -1.27 7.75 -25.98
C ALA A 348 -1.71 7.17 -27.33
N ASP A 349 -2.58 7.84 -28.06
CA ASP A 349 -3.01 7.47 -29.40
C ASP A 349 -2.38 8.41 -30.43
N ALA A 350 -1.06 8.28 -30.62
CA ALA A 350 -0.31 9.24 -31.43
C ALA A 350 -0.52 9.05 -32.95
N CYS A 351 -0.99 7.88 -33.37
CA CYS A 351 -1.00 7.47 -34.77
C CYS A 351 -2.32 6.87 -35.25
N ASP A 352 -3.37 6.86 -34.42
CA ASP A 352 -4.54 6.00 -34.60
C ASP A 352 -4.15 4.51 -34.62
N LEU A 353 -5.13 3.65 -34.89
CA LEU A 353 -4.94 2.22 -35.03
C LEU A 353 -4.26 1.92 -36.39
N VAL A 354 -3.03 1.41 -36.36
CA VAL A 354 -2.19 1.26 -37.56
C VAL A 354 -1.37 -0.04 -37.59
N THR A 355 -0.88 -0.39 -38.78
CA THR A 355 0.09 -1.47 -38.96
C THR A 355 1.46 -1.12 -38.40
N TRP A 356 2.30 -2.12 -38.11
CA TRP A 356 3.62 -1.88 -37.52
C TRP A 356 4.54 -1.04 -38.42
N ASP A 357 4.52 -1.27 -39.73
CA ASP A 357 5.34 -0.47 -40.67
C ASP A 357 4.92 1.02 -40.66
N THR A 358 3.63 1.28 -40.49
CA THR A 358 3.09 2.64 -40.33
C THR A 358 3.46 3.20 -38.95
N ALA A 359 3.37 2.38 -37.90
CA ALA A 359 3.76 2.74 -36.54
C ALA A 359 5.20 3.27 -36.44
N VAL A 360 6.14 2.68 -37.20
CA VAL A 360 7.55 3.13 -37.21
C VAL A 360 7.72 4.53 -37.81
N SER A 361 6.84 4.93 -38.73
CA SER A 361 6.97 6.19 -39.48
C SER A 361 6.06 7.32 -38.98
N CYS A 362 4.97 7.00 -38.29
CA CYS A 362 4.01 7.98 -37.78
C CYS A 362 4.44 8.66 -36.48
N VAL A 363 5.43 8.10 -35.76
CA VAL A 363 5.90 8.66 -34.48
C VAL A 363 6.50 10.06 -34.72
N PRO A 364 6.06 11.10 -33.97
CA PRO A 364 6.56 12.46 -34.17
C PRO A 364 8.06 12.62 -33.93
N SER A 365 8.67 13.62 -34.57
CA SER A 365 10.09 13.94 -34.37
C SER A 365 10.41 14.19 -32.89
N GLY A 366 11.49 13.59 -32.40
CA GLY A 366 11.89 13.64 -30.99
C GLY A 366 11.28 12.55 -30.11
N TRP A 367 10.46 11.66 -30.68
CA TRP A 367 9.87 10.49 -30.03
C TRP A 367 10.28 9.21 -30.75
N ARG A 368 10.06 8.06 -30.11
CA ARG A 368 10.25 6.74 -30.72
C ARG A 368 9.20 5.74 -30.24
N LEU A 369 9.09 4.64 -30.97
CA LEU A 369 8.44 3.45 -30.44
C LEU A 369 9.16 2.98 -29.16
N PRO A 370 8.42 2.60 -28.12
CA PRO A 370 9.00 1.99 -26.94
C PRO A 370 9.49 0.58 -27.24
N THR A 371 10.55 0.15 -26.55
CA THR A 371 10.91 -1.27 -26.51
C THR A 371 9.84 -2.04 -25.73
N ILE A 372 9.79 -3.37 -25.91
CA ILE A 372 8.84 -4.19 -25.14
C ILE A 372 9.08 -4.08 -23.64
N GLN A 373 10.33 -3.89 -23.21
CA GLN A 373 10.69 -3.70 -21.81
C GLN A 373 10.18 -2.37 -21.24
N GLU A 374 10.16 -1.31 -22.05
CA GLU A 374 9.63 -0.01 -21.63
C GLU A 374 8.10 -0.01 -21.60
N LEU A 375 7.43 -0.64 -22.58
CA LEU A 375 5.98 -0.87 -22.48
C LEU A 375 5.64 -1.75 -21.28
N TYR A 376 6.40 -2.81 -21.04
CA TYR A 376 6.20 -3.69 -19.90
C TYR A 376 6.33 -2.96 -18.56
N SER A 377 7.20 -1.93 -18.50
CA SER A 377 7.29 -1.12 -17.29
C SER A 377 5.96 -0.44 -16.94
N LEU A 378 5.07 -0.17 -17.91
CA LEU A 378 3.76 0.48 -17.70
C LEU A 378 2.81 -0.36 -16.83
N CYS A 379 2.93 -1.68 -16.85
CA CYS A 379 2.15 -2.56 -15.99
C CYS A 379 2.91 -3.10 -14.79
N ASN A 380 4.21 -2.75 -14.67
CA ASN A 380 5.03 -3.14 -13.54
C ASN A 380 4.99 -2.07 -12.43
N THR A 381 4.52 -2.45 -11.24
CA THR A 381 4.45 -1.57 -10.05
C THR A 381 5.81 -1.08 -9.57
N THR A 382 6.89 -1.79 -9.90
CA THR A 382 8.27 -1.37 -9.59
C THR A 382 8.85 -0.41 -10.63
N GLY A 383 8.20 -0.27 -11.79
CA GLY A 383 8.73 0.49 -12.93
C GLY A 383 9.99 -0.10 -13.56
N ALA A 384 10.33 -1.36 -13.29
CA ALA A 384 11.51 -1.96 -13.90
C ALA A 384 11.32 -2.10 -15.42
N THR A 385 12.29 -1.60 -16.19
CA THR A 385 12.43 -1.81 -17.63
C THR A 385 13.27 -3.05 -17.94
N THR A 386 13.40 -3.98 -16.98
CA THR A 386 14.22 -5.19 -17.10
C THR A 386 13.46 -6.36 -16.48
N GLY A 387 13.83 -7.60 -16.83
CA GLY A 387 13.18 -8.81 -16.31
C GLY A 387 12.26 -9.52 -17.31
N LEU A 388 12.01 -8.93 -18.47
CA LEU A 388 11.42 -9.64 -19.61
C LEU A 388 12.54 -10.30 -20.43
N ASP A 389 12.58 -11.63 -20.45
CA ASP A 389 13.51 -12.41 -21.29
C ASP A 389 13.09 -12.35 -22.75
N THR A 390 13.61 -11.36 -23.49
CA THR A 390 13.35 -11.16 -24.92
C THR A 390 13.82 -12.32 -25.81
N GLY A 391 14.35 -13.41 -25.24
CA GLY A 391 14.71 -14.65 -25.92
C GLY A 391 13.62 -15.74 -25.96
N SER A 392 12.47 -15.52 -25.30
CA SER A 392 11.30 -16.42 -25.30
C SER A 392 10.13 -15.81 -26.08
N ASP A 393 9.12 -16.59 -26.47
CA ASP A 393 7.81 -16.09 -26.93
C ASP A 393 6.66 -16.49 -25.97
N ASP A 394 6.96 -17.22 -24.90
CA ASP A 394 5.98 -17.81 -23.99
C ASP A 394 5.73 -16.88 -22.78
N TRP A 395 5.15 -15.70 -23.04
CA TRP A 395 4.70 -14.81 -21.98
C TRP A 395 3.18 -14.81 -21.91
N GLY A 396 2.66 -14.82 -20.69
CA GLY A 396 1.24 -14.63 -20.43
C GLY A 396 0.92 -13.15 -20.28
N TYR A 397 0.81 -12.72 -19.02
CA TYR A 397 0.46 -11.35 -18.67
C TYR A 397 1.62 -10.61 -18.00
N CYS A 398 1.54 -9.29 -17.99
CA CYS A 398 2.28 -8.39 -17.13
C CYS A 398 2.41 -8.94 -15.70
N ASN A 399 3.64 -9.13 -15.21
CA ASN A 399 3.93 -9.68 -13.88
C ASN A 399 3.23 -11.03 -13.59
N GLY A 400 2.92 -11.82 -14.62
CA GLY A 400 2.26 -13.13 -14.48
C GLY A 400 0.77 -13.06 -14.12
N ARG A 401 0.12 -11.89 -14.18
CA ARG A 401 -1.30 -11.71 -13.86
C ARG A 401 -2.02 -10.72 -14.77
N TYR A 402 -3.33 -10.85 -14.91
CA TYR A 402 -4.18 -9.86 -15.58
C TYR A 402 -4.01 -8.48 -14.95
N VAL A 403 -3.80 -7.46 -15.78
CA VAL A 403 -3.69 -6.06 -15.36
C VAL A 403 -4.38 -5.16 -16.39
N ASP A 404 -5.49 -4.53 -16.02
CA ASP A 404 -6.14 -3.51 -16.88
C ASP A 404 -5.38 -2.19 -16.79
N ILE A 405 -4.38 -2.03 -17.66
CA ILE A 405 -3.48 -0.88 -17.71
C ILE A 405 -4.24 0.40 -18.09
N ALA A 406 -5.22 0.29 -18.99
CA ALA A 406 -6.02 1.43 -19.43
C ALA A 406 -6.82 2.02 -18.26
N SER A 407 -7.46 1.17 -17.46
CA SER A 407 -8.17 1.60 -16.25
C SER A 407 -7.22 2.12 -15.16
N LEU A 408 -6.02 1.54 -15.02
CA LEU A 408 -5.01 2.03 -14.07
C LEU A 408 -4.60 3.49 -14.33
N PHE A 409 -4.59 3.92 -15.60
CA PHE A 409 -4.19 5.27 -15.98
C PHE A 409 -5.36 6.18 -16.32
N ALA A 410 -6.61 5.74 -16.13
CA ALA A 410 -7.79 6.55 -16.43
C ALA A 410 -7.91 7.83 -15.57
N SER A 411 -7.26 7.86 -14.40
CA SER A 411 -7.17 9.03 -13.53
C SER A 411 -5.86 9.81 -13.65
N GLU A 412 -4.96 9.39 -14.53
CA GLU A 412 -3.67 10.06 -14.78
C GLU A 412 -3.84 11.17 -15.82
N SER A 413 -2.79 11.95 -16.07
CA SER A 413 -2.80 12.99 -17.12
C SER A 413 -2.69 12.41 -18.54
N VAL A 414 -2.94 11.10 -18.73
CA VAL A 414 -2.84 10.41 -20.02
C VAL A 414 -4.13 10.61 -20.82
N GLU A 415 -4.00 10.97 -22.09
CA GLU A 415 -5.11 11.19 -23.01
C GLU A 415 -5.21 10.04 -24.04
N ASN A 416 -6.43 9.63 -24.36
CA ASN A 416 -6.75 8.64 -25.41
C ASN A 416 -6.05 7.27 -25.30
N LEU A 417 -5.68 6.82 -24.11
CA LEU A 417 -5.25 5.43 -23.92
C LEU A 417 -6.41 4.48 -24.22
N ARG A 418 -6.18 3.48 -25.10
CA ARG A 418 -7.19 2.51 -25.52
C ARG A 418 -6.92 1.15 -24.88
N SER A 419 -7.97 0.44 -24.48
CA SER A 419 -7.88 -0.97 -24.04
C SER A 419 -7.66 -1.90 -25.23
N TYR A 420 -6.49 -1.83 -25.85
CA TYR A 420 -6.13 -2.57 -27.05
C TYR A 420 -4.62 -2.84 -27.10
N PHE A 421 -4.15 -3.54 -28.13
CA PHE A 421 -2.75 -3.84 -28.37
C PHE A 421 -1.92 -2.60 -28.77
N TYR A 422 -0.76 -2.43 -28.15
CA TYR A 422 0.20 -1.36 -28.42
C TYR A 422 1.53 -1.91 -28.93
N TRP A 423 1.99 -1.39 -30.06
CA TRP A 423 3.23 -1.81 -30.71
C TRP A 423 4.48 -1.43 -29.93
N SER A 424 5.44 -2.35 -29.88
CA SER A 424 6.82 -2.07 -29.48
C SER A 424 7.76 -1.98 -30.70
N SER A 425 9.02 -1.59 -30.46
CA SER A 425 10.11 -1.69 -31.42
C SER A 425 10.83 -3.04 -31.38
N THR A 426 10.40 -3.99 -30.54
CA THR A 426 11.11 -5.25 -30.29
C THR A 426 10.54 -6.36 -31.17
N SER A 427 11.37 -6.89 -32.08
CA SER A 427 11.01 -8.02 -32.94
C SER A 427 10.79 -9.31 -32.14
N SER A 428 9.86 -10.15 -32.60
CA SER A 428 9.65 -11.47 -32.02
C SER A 428 10.78 -12.44 -32.36
N VAL A 429 11.04 -13.38 -31.45
CA VAL A 429 12.09 -14.41 -31.63
C VAL A 429 11.64 -15.56 -32.53
N SER A 430 10.34 -15.87 -32.59
CA SER A 430 9.78 -16.89 -33.48
C SER A 430 9.74 -16.48 -34.94
N SER A 431 9.64 -15.18 -35.25
CA SER A 431 9.44 -14.72 -36.64
C SER A 431 9.83 -13.26 -36.87
N ALA A 432 10.55 -13.02 -37.96
CA ALA A 432 10.88 -11.67 -38.45
C ALA A 432 9.65 -10.87 -38.94
N TYR A 433 8.51 -11.54 -39.16
CA TYR A 433 7.24 -10.93 -39.55
C TYR A 433 6.38 -10.51 -38.36
N MET A 434 6.82 -10.80 -37.13
CA MET A 434 6.07 -10.52 -35.90
C MET A 434 6.85 -9.58 -34.99
N VAL A 435 6.11 -8.80 -34.20
CA VAL A 435 6.67 -7.80 -33.26
C VAL A 435 5.90 -7.89 -31.97
N PHE A 436 6.60 -7.73 -30.84
CA PHE A 436 5.97 -7.65 -29.54
C PHE A 436 5.13 -6.40 -29.34
N GLY A 437 4.15 -6.55 -28.47
CA GLY A 437 3.38 -5.48 -27.89
C GLY A 437 2.68 -5.94 -26.63
N ILE A 438 1.91 -5.02 -26.07
CA ILE A 438 1.13 -5.26 -24.85
C ILE A 438 -0.30 -4.83 -25.10
N ASN A 439 -1.25 -5.66 -24.69
CA ASN A 439 -2.65 -5.26 -24.65
C ASN A 439 -2.92 -4.48 -23.35
N MET A 440 -3.34 -3.23 -23.50
CA MET A 440 -3.57 -2.34 -22.35
C MET A 440 -4.87 -2.66 -21.61
N GLY A 441 -5.77 -3.46 -22.18
CA GLY A 441 -7.02 -3.87 -21.51
C GLY A 441 -6.84 -4.99 -20.49
N ASP A 442 -5.84 -5.85 -20.67
CA ASP A 442 -5.64 -7.04 -19.82
C ASP A 442 -4.19 -7.30 -19.42
N GLY A 443 -3.25 -6.53 -19.97
CA GLY A 443 -1.82 -6.65 -19.69
C GLY A 443 -1.18 -7.86 -20.36
N SER A 444 -1.83 -8.51 -21.32
CA SER A 444 -1.22 -9.61 -22.07
C SER A 444 -0.02 -9.12 -22.87
N VAL A 445 1.08 -9.87 -22.80
CA VAL A 445 2.33 -9.59 -23.50
C VAL A 445 2.48 -10.64 -24.58
N GLY A 446 2.58 -10.23 -25.83
CA GLY A 446 2.65 -11.17 -26.94
C GLY A 446 3.13 -10.51 -28.22
N SER A 447 3.37 -11.33 -29.24
CA SER A 447 3.69 -10.86 -30.58
C SER A 447 2.52 -11.01 -31.54
N ASP A 448 2.44 -10.09 -32.49
CA ASP A 448 1.46 -10.14 -33.58
C ASP A 448 2.17 -9.84 -34.92
N PHE A 449 1.53 -10.20 -36.03
CA PHE A 449 2.02 -9.94 -37.37
C PHE A 449 2.12 -8.42 -37.63
N LYS A 450 3.19 -7.99 -38.30
CA LYS A 450 3.37 -6.58 -38.71
C LYS A 450 2.24 -6.01 -39.56
N SER A 451 1.48 -6.89 -40.23
CA SER A 451 0.29 -6.55 -41.01
C SER A 451 -0.98 -6.39 -40.18
N GLY A 452 -0.96 -6.79 -38.90
CA GLY A 452 -2.03 -6.55 -37.94
C GLY A 452 -2.05 -5.10 -37.48
N ASP A 453 -3.07 -4.75 -36.73
CA ASP A 453 -3.36 -3.39 -36.29
C ASP A 453 -3.05 -3.22 -34.80
N GLY A 454 -2.47 -2.08 -34.42
CA GLY A 454 -2.16 -1.74 -33.04
C GLY A 454 -1.91 -0.24 -32.87
N TYR A 455 -2.03 0.23 -31.63
CA TYR A 455 -1.79 1.62 -31.27
C TYR A 455 -0.32 1.87 -30.97
N VAL A 456 0.05 3.14 -30.90
CA VAL A 456 1.42 3.57 -30.62
C VAL A 456 1.39 4.60 -29.50
N TRP A 457 2.09 4.30 -28.40
CA TRP A 457 2.35 5.25 -27.33
C TRP A 457 3.83 5.64 -27.34
N PRO A 458 4.18 6.80 -27.94
CA PRO A 458 5.58 7.15 -28.12
C PRO A 458 6.27 7.49 -26.82
N VAL A 459 7.56 7.13 -26.74
CA VAL A 459 8.43 7.35 -25.59
C VAL A 459 9.71 8.05 -26.01
N ARG A 460 10.36 8.74 -25.07
CA ARG A 460 11.73 9.25 -25.17
C ARG A 460 12.42 9.21 -23.80
N LEU A 461 13.73 9.40 -23.79
CA LEU A 461 14.47 9.57 -22.55
C LEU A 461 14.05 10.89 -21.89
N GLY A 462 13.89 10.89 -20.57
CA GLY A 462 13.69 12.13 -19.80
C GLY A 462 14.91 13.04 -19.90
N GLN A 463 14.67 14.35 -19.82
CA GLN A 463 15.73 15.36 -19.74
C GLN A 463 16.32 15.46 -18.33
#